data_AF-A0A101W550-F1
#
_entry.id   AF-A0A101W550-F1
#
_cell.length_a   1.000
_cell.length_b   1.000
_cell.length_c   1.000
_cell.angle_alpha   90.00
_cell.angle_beta   90.00
_cell.angle_gamma   90.00
#
_symmetry.space_group_name_H-M   'P 1'
#
loop_
_entity.id
_entity.type
_entity.pdbx_description
1 polymer ?
#
loop_
_entity_poly.entity_id
_entity_poly.type
_entity_poly.pdbx_seq_one_letter_code
_entity_poly.pdbx_strand_id
1 'polypeptide(L)'
;MNGLNQLSEFIQIFLVDGKISSRDRLNIMNKARELGVSDEKCNEILNSIQYSIITMPKISDTMNEGVLKKWLKKVGDSISEGDCLAEIETDKATLELESFYEGTLLYLAVKEEETVDVGELLVIIGKQDTNIEEIINNFKVAPLKKEAEILSTEISLVEKTVKLTTYFRSKLTTSFGAN
;
A
#
# COMPACT_ATOMS: atom_id res chain seq x y z
N MET A 1 10.18 1.77 28.12
CA MET A 1 9.17 2.15 27.10
C MET A 1 7.80 1.82 27.67
N ASN A 2 6.81 2.69 27.50
CA ASN A 2 5.43 2.41 27.93
C ASN A 2 4.86 1.25 27.08
N GLY A 3 4.02 0.39 27.67
CA GLY A 3 3.39 -0.75 26.98
C GLY A 3 2.63 -0.35 25.72
N LEU A 4 2.08 0.86 25.68
CA LEU A 4 1.44 1.43 24.47
C LEU A 4 2.42 1.63 23.30
N ASN A 5 3.64 2.12 23.57
CA ASN A 5 4.63 2.34 22.51
C ASN A 5 5.13 1.00 21.95
N GLN A 6 5.36 0.03 22.84
CA GLN A 6 5.78 -1.32 22.44
C GLN A 6 4.69 -2.04 21.64
N LEU A 7 3.43 -1.84 22.01
CA LEU A 7 2.29 -2.37 21.25
C LEU A 7 2.20 -1.72 19.87
N SER A 8 2.38 -0.40 19.78
CA SER A 8 2.37 0.33 18.50
C SER A 8 3.45 -0.17 17.54
N GLU A 9 4.68 -0.39 18.03
CA GLU A 9 5.78 -0.97 17.24
C GLU A 9 5.46 -2.39 16.77
N PHE A 10 4.86 -3.20 17.65
CA PHE A 10 4.47 -4.56 17.31
C PHE A 10 3.37 -4.62 16.25
N ILE A 11 2.39 -3.71 16.29
CA ILE A 11 1.30 -3.64 15.32
C ILE A 11 1.81 -3.38 13.91
N GLN A 12 2.83 -2.53 13.72
CA GLN A 12 3.38 -2.22 12.40
C GLN A 12 3.99 -3.41 11.67
N ILE A 13 4.33 -4.50 12.39
CA ILE A 13 4.79 -5.74 11.78
C ILE A 13 3.66 -6.44 11.00
N PHE A 14 2.41 -6.24 11.42
CA PHE A 14 1.23 -6.92 10.88
C PHE A 14 0.34 -6.02 10.02
N LEU A 15 0.59 -4.72 10.01
CA LEU A 15 -0.18 -3.78 9.20
C LEU A 15 0.26 -3.91 7.74
N VAL A 16 -0.64 -4.39 6.89
CA VAL A 16 -0.43 -4.51 5.44
C VAL A 16 -1.53 -3.72 4.74
N ASP A 17 -1.16 -2.70 3.97
CA ASP A 17 -2.08 -1.81 3.25
C ASP A 17 -3.21 -1.25 4.13
N GLY A 18 -2.89 -0.88 5.37
CA GLY A 18 -3.87 -0.34 6.32
C GLY A 18 -4.81 -1.38 6.93
N LYS A 19 -4.60 -2.68 6.68
CA LYS A 19 -5.45 -3.77 7.17
C LYS A 19 -4.65 -4.75 8.04
N ILE A 20 -5.36 -5.40 8.97
CA ILE A 20 -4.81 -6.42 9.87
C ILE A 20 -5.70 -7.65 9.79
N SER A 21 -5.11 -8.80 9.46
CA SER A 21 -5.85 -10.07 9.33
C SER A 21 -6.42 -10.53 10.68
N SER A 22 -7.49 -11.34 10.67
CA SER A 22 -8.09 -11.87 11.91
C SER A 22 -7.10 -12.66 12.76
N ARG A 23 -6.17 -13.40 12.12
CA ARG A 23 -5.11 -14.14 12.80
C ARG A 23 -4.14 -13.19 13.50
N ASP A 24 -3.73 -12.14 12.81
CA ASP A 24 -2.75 -11.20 13.34
C ASP A 24 -3.36 -10.29 14.41
N ARG A 25 -4.66 -9.96 14.31
CA ARG A 25 -5.41 -9.33 15.40
C ARG A 25 -5.33 -10.15 16.68
N LEU A 26 -5.50 -11.47 16.61
CA LEU A 26 -5.39 -12.32 17.81
C LEU A 26 -3.99 -12.26 18.43
N ASN A 27 -2.94 -12.28 17.60
CA ASN A 27 -1.56 -12.13 18.05
C ASN A 27 -1.33 -10.78 18.74
N ILE A 28 -1.84 -9.70 18.16
CA ILE A 28 -1.75 -8.35 18.72
C ILE A 28 -2.50 -8.25 20.05
N MET A 29 -3.71 -8.81 20.14
CA MET A 29 -4.49 -8.78 21.39
C MET A 29 -3.78 -9.54 22.50
N ASN A 30 -3.19 -10.70 22.21
CA ASN A 30 -2.38 -11.42 23.18
C ASN A 30 -1.17 -10.58 23.62
N LYS A 31 -0.50 -9.90 22.67
CA LYS A 31 0.63 -9.03 22.99
C LYS A 31 0.22 -7.83 23.84
N ALA A 32 -0.94 -7.23 23.56
CA ALA A 32 -1.48 -6.13 24.35
C ALA A 32 -1.65 -6.51 25.82
N ARG A 33 -2.21 -7.71 26.09
CA ARG A 33 -2.38 -8.23 27.45
C ARG A 33 -1.06 -8.47 28.16
N GLU A 34 -0.05 -9.03 27.47
CA GLU A 34 1.31 -9.17 28.02
C GLU A 34 1.92 -7.82 28.42
N LEU A 35 1.61 -6.77 27.67
CA LEU A 35 2.11 -5.41 27.89
C LEU A 35 1.23 -4.59 28.86
N GLY A 36 0.19 -5.19 29.44
CA GLY A 36 -0.73 -4.52 30.37
C GLY A 36 -1.67 -3.50 29.71
N VAL A 37 -1.87 -3.58 28.39
CA VAL A 37 -2.83 -2.75 27.66
C VAL A 37 -4.18 -3.45 27.64
N SER A 38 -5.26 -2.72 27.98
CA SER A 38 -6.62 -3.29 27.98
C SER A 38 -7.10 -3.63 26.58
N ASP A 39 -8.01 -4.60 26.48
CA ASP A 39 -8.59 -5.03 25.21
C ASP A 39 -9.32 -3.86 24.51
N GLU A 40 -10.03 -3.02 25.26
CA GLU A 40 -10.71 -1.83 24.72
C GLU A 40 -9.70 -0.85 24.10
N LYS A 41 -8.59 -0.61 24.81
CA LYS A 41 -7.57 0.34 24.33
C LYS A 41 -6.84 -0.20 23.11
N CYS A 42 -6.54 -1.49 23.09
CA CYS A 42 -5.96 -2.15 21.92
C CYS A 42 -6.88 -2.04 20.70
N ASN A 43 -8.18 -2.32 20.88
CA ASN A 43 -9.17 -2.20 19.81
C ASN A 43 -9.31 -0.76 19.30
N GLU A 44 -9.28 0.24 20.19
CA GLU A 44 -9.29 1.65 19.80
C GLU A 44 -8.08 2.01 18.91
N ILE A 45 -6.89 1.53 19.29
CA ILE A 45 -5.66 1.72 18.50
C ILE A 45 -5.81 1.04 17.14
N LEU A 46 -6.22 -0.23 17.11
CA LEU A 46 -6.39 -0.98 15.87
C LEU A 46 -7.41 -0.33 14.92
N ASN A 47 -8.48 0.22 15.45
CA ASN A 47 -9.47 0.93 14.65
C ASN A 47 -8.96 2.30 14.19
N SER A 48 -8.01 2.91 14.89
CA SER A 48 -7.46 4.22 14.51
C SER A 48 -6.45 4.20 13.37
N ILE A 49 -5.80 3.06 13.16
CA ILE A 49 -4.77 2.88 12.13
C ILE A 49 -5.30 2.27 10.83
N GLN A 50 -6.55 1.81 10.83
CA GLN A 50 -7.16 1.19 9.66
C GLN A 50 -7.57 2.24 8.64
N TYR A 51 -7.19 1.99 7.39
CA TYR A 51 -7.61 2.77 6.24
C TYR A 51 -7.80 1.85 5.03
N SER A 52 -8.52 2.35 4.04
CA SER A 52 -8.74 1.68 2.76
C SER A 52 -8.39 2.62 1.62
N ILE A 53 -7.64 2.08 0.66
CA ILE A 53 -7.30 2.75 -0.58
C ILE A 53 -8.26 2.24 -1.65
N ILE A 54 -8.89 3.16 -2.37
CA ILE A 54 -9.66 2.89 -3.57
C ILE A 54 -8.87 3.42 -4.75
N THR A 55 -8.64 2.56 -5.73
CA THR A 55 -7.95 2.88 -6.97
C THR A 55 -8.94 2.89 -8.14
N MET A 56 -8.51 3.43 -9.28
CA MET A 56 -9.27 3.37 -10.53
C MET A 56 -9.58 1.91 -10.87
N PRO A 57 -10.86 1.50 -10.88
CA PRO A 57 -11.22 0.11 -11.13
C PRO A 57 -11.02 -0.24 -12.61
N LYS A 58 -10.66 -1.50 -12.86
CA LYS A 58 -10.70 -2.04 -14.21
C LYS A 58 -12.14 -2.46 -14.52
N ILE A 59 -12.84 -1.65 -15.31
CA ILE A 59 -14.24 -1.90 -15.69
C ILE A 59 -14.34 -2.88 -16.87
N SER A 60 -13.37 -2.85 -17.78
CA SER A 60 -13.32 -3.71 -18.98
C SER A 60 -11.93 -4.29 -19.19
N ASP A 61 -11.84 -5.48 -19.80
CA ASP A 61 -10.57 -6.16 -20.07
C ASP A 61 -9.60 -5.33 -20.92
N THR A 62 -10.14 -4.47 -21.78
CA THR A 62 -9.38 -3.60 -22.69
C THR A 62 -9.18 -2.17 -22.17
N MET A 63 -9.68 -1.85 -20.97
CA MET A 63 -9.54 -0.52 -20.38
C MET A 63 -8.16 -0.37 -19.73
N ASN A 64 -7.48 0.73 -20.06
CA ASN A 64 -6.22 1.13 -19.44
C ASN A 64 -6.35 2.41 -18.60
N GLU A 65 -7.30 3.27 -18.93
CA GLU A 65 -7.52 4.56 -18.27
C GLU A 65 -9.03 4.87 -18.19
N GLY A 66 -9.41 5.76 -17.28
CA GLY A 66 -10.75 6.32 -17.15
C GLY A 66 -10.69 7.81 -16.79
N VAL A 67 -11.73 8.55 -17.13
CA VAL A 67 -11.86 9.98 -16.81
C VAL A 67 -12.72 10.13 -15.58
N LEU A 68 -12.24 10.83 -14.56
CA LEU A 68 -13.08 11.21 -13.43
C LEU A 68 -14.01 12.34 -13.86
N LYS A 69 -15.27 12.05 -14.09
CA LYS A 69 -16.24 13.07 -14.51
C LYS A 69 -16.67 13.96 -13.35
N LYS A 70 -16.95 13.37 -12.18
CA LYS A 70 -17.48 14.13 -11.04
C LYS A 70 -17.26 13.44 -9.71
N TRP A 71 -16.94 14.21 -8.66
CA TRP A 71 -17.01 13.75 -7.28
C TRP A 71 -18.42 13.94 -6.70
N LEU A 72 -18.95 12.90 -6.06
CA LEU A 72 -20.24 12.92 -5.35
C LEU A 72 -20.07 13.11 -3.84
N LYS A 73 -18.84 12.92 -3.34
CA LYS A 73 -18.43 13.10 -1.94
C LYS A 73 -17.22 14.02 -1.86
N LYS A 74 -17.01 14.65 -0.70
CA LYS A 74 -15.86 15.52 -0.43
C LYS A 74 -15.06 15.03 0.78
N VAL A 75 -13.82 15.51 0.89
CA VAL A 75 -12.97 15.25 2.05
C VAL A 75 -13.68 15.69 3.33
N GLY A 76 -13.68 14.82 4.33
CA GLY A 76 -14.37 14.98 5.60
C GLY A 76 -15.77 14.37 5.65
N ASP A 77 -16.34 13.94 4.52
CA ASP A 77 -17.65 13.28 4.53
C ASP A 77 -17.56 11.87 5.15
N SER A 78 -18.64 11.48 5.81
CA SER A 78 -18.83 10.08 6.23
C SER A 78 -19.27 9.24 5.04
N ILE A 79 -18.64 8.08 4.90
CA ILE A 79 -18.87 7.09 3.85
C ILE A 79 -19.39 5.81 4.48
N SER A 80 -20.45 5.26 3.89
CA SER A 80 -20.98 3.93 4.20
C SER A 80 -20.80 2.98 3.02
N GLU A 81 -20.89 1.67 3.27
CA GLU A 81 -20.92 0.67 2.20
C GLU A 81 -22.11 0.94 1.25
N GLY A 82 -21.84 0.95 -0.06
CA GLY A 82 -22.79 1.27 -1.11
C GLY A 82 -22.92 2.76 -1.45
N ASP A 83 -22.24 3.66 -0.72
CA ASP A 83 -22.24 5.08 -1.08
C ASP A 83 -21.51 5.30 -2.42
N CYS A 84 -22.13 6.04 -3.34
CA CYS A 84 -21.48 6.49 -4.57
C CYS A 84 -20.49 7.62 -4.26
N LEU A 85 -19.23 7.41 -4.63
CA LEU A 85 -18.13 8.34 -4.41
C LEU A 85 -17.93 9.30 -5.59
N ALA A 86 -18.09 8.78 -6.81
CA ALA A 86 -17.80 9.50 -8.06
C ALA A 86 -18.52 8.93 -9.27
N GLU A 87 -18.57 9.70 -10.34
CA GLU A 87 -18.86 9.24 -11.70
C GLU A 87 -17.55 9.10 -12.49
N ILE A 88 -17.34 7.92 -13.08
CA ILE A 88 -16.19 7.61 -13.94
C ILE A 88 -16.70 7.40 -15.36
N GLU A 89 -16.10 8.11 -16.31
CA GLU A 89 -16.37 7.95 -17.73
C GLU A 89 -15.24 7.14 -18.40
N THR A 90 -15.66 6.22 -19.27
CA THR A 90 -14.78 5.40 -20.10
C THR A 90 -15.21 5.51 -21.56
N ASP A 91 -14.45 4.92 -22.47
CA ASP A 91 -14.82 4.85 -23.89
C ASP A 91 -16.13 4.07 -24.15
N LYS A 92 -16.57 3.23 -23.21
CA LYS A 92 -17.78 2.39 -23.35
C LYS A 92 -18.98 2.89 -22.57
N ALA A 93 -18.77 3.44 -21.39
CA ALA A 93 -19.84 3.80 -20.47
C ALA A 93 -19.40 4.81 -19.42
N THR A 94 -20.39 5.48 -18.82
CA THR A 94 -20.25 6.19 -17.55
C THR A 94 -20.78 5.29 -16.44
N LEU A 95 -20.01 5.12 -15.36
CA LEU A 95 -20.35 4.29 -14.22
C LEU A 95 -20.15 5.03 -12.91
N GLU A 96 -20.89 4.61 -11.89
CA GLU A 96 -20.74 5.13 -10.53
C GLU A 96 -19.71 4.29 -9.76
N LEU A 97 -18.77 4.97 -9.10
CA LEU A 97 -17.81 4.34 -8.20
C LEU A 97 -18.46 4.19 -6.82
N GLU A 98 -18.94 3.01 -6.51
CA GLU A 98 -19.49 2.69 -5.18
C GLU A 98 -18.39 2.31 -4.18
N SER A 99 -18.55 2.72 -2.92
CA SER A 99 -17.65 2.33 -1.83
C SER A 99 -18.01 0.96 -1.27
N PHE A 100 -17.03 0.06 -1.16
CA PHE A 100 -17.14 -1.18 -0.36
C PHE A 100 -16.67 -1.00 1.09
N TYR A 101 -16.34 0.23 1.48
CA TYR A 101 -15.72 0.54 2.76
C TYR A 101 -16.49 1.63 3.48
N GLU A 102 -16.44 1.57 4.81
CA GLU A 102 -16.96 2.59 5.70
C GLU A 102 -15.83 3.43 6.31
N GLY A 103 -16.13 4.68 6.64
CA GLY A 103 -15.20 5.57 7.33
C GLY A 103 -15.41 7.03 6.99
N THR A 104 -14.35 7.83 7.14
CA THR A 104 -14.32 9.23 6.69
C THR A 104 -13.50 9.32 5.42
N LEU A 105 -13.97 10.09 4.44
CA LEU A 105 -13.20 10.39 3.24
C LEU A 105 -12.02 11.30 3.62
N LEU A 106 -10.80 10.79 3.51
CA LEU A 106 -9.60 11.50 3.96
C LEU A 106 -8.90 12.23 2.80
N TYR A 107 -8.96 11.68 1.59
CA TYR A 107 -8.20 12.19 0.46
C TYR A 107 -8.87 11.89 -0.88
N LEU A 108 -8.79 12.84 -1.80
CA LEU A 108 -9.14 12.71 -3.21
C LEU A 108 -7.88 13.03 -4.03
N ALA A 109 -7.42 12.06 -4.82
CA ALA A 109 -6.12 12.13 -5.47
C ALA A 109 -6.10 12.95 -6.76
N VAL A 110 -7.25 13.04 -7.44
CA VAL A 110 -7.40 13.56 -8.79
C VAL A 110 -8.53 14.58 -8.86
N LYS A 111 -8.46 15.47 -9.84
CA LYS A 111 -9.50 16.48 -10.08
C LYS A 111 -10.56 15.95 -11.05
N GLU A 112 -11.72 16.57 -11.00
CA GLU A 112 -12.74 16.36 -12.03
C GLU A 112 -12.17 16.70 -13.41
N GLU A 113 -12.61 15.97 -14.43
CA GLU A 113 -12.15 15.98 -15.82
C GLU A 113 -10.69 15.51 -16.03
N GLU A 114 -10.09 14.84 -15.04
CA GLU A 114 -8.74 14.27 -15.15
C GLU A 114 -8.79 12.80 -15.62
N THR A 115 -7.88 12.43 -16.53
CA THR A 115 -7.66 11.05 -16.96
C THR A 115 -6.74 10.34 -15.98
N VAL A 116 -7.11 9.12 -15.58
CA VAL A 116 -6.46 8.35 -14.53
C VAL A 116 -6.25 6.92 -15.01
N ASP A 117 -5.05 6.38 -14.80
CA ASP A 117 -4.74 5.01 -15.19
C ASP A 117 -5.41 3.99 -14.27
N VAL A 118 -5.80 2.84 -14.82
CA VAL A 118 -6.33 1.72 -14.04
C VAL A 118 -5.32 1.31 -12.96
N GLY A 119 -5.80 1.23 -11.71
CA GLY A 119 -4.96 0.92 -10.55
C GLY A 119 -4.31 2.13 -9.89
N GLU A 120 -4.44 3.34 -10.44
CA GLU A 120 -3.96 4.56 -9.79
C GLU A 120 -4.87 4.95 -8.61
N LEU A 121 -4.29 5.61 -7.59
CA LEU A 121 -4.98 6.05 -6.38
C LEU A 121 -6.10 7.04 -6.72
N LEU A 122 -7.30 6.81 -6.18
CA LEU A 122 -8.42 7.75 -6.27
C LEU A 122 -8.80 8.31 -4.90
N VAL A 123 -9.07 7.44 -3.93
CA VAL A 123 -9.63 7.82 -2.62
C VAL A 123 -8.91 7.10 -1.49
N ILE A 124 -8.72 7.79 -0.37
CA ILE A 124 -8.35 7.17 0.91
C ILE A 124 -9.51 7.37 1.88
N ILE A 125 -10.00 6.28 2.46
CA ILE A 125 -11.04 6.26 3.49
C ILE A 125 -10.44 5.72 4.78
N GLY A 126 -10.70 6.36 5.92
CA GLY A 126 -10.17 5.91 7.20
C GLY A 126 -10.66 6.76 8.37
N LYS A 127 -9.91 6.75 9.47
CA LYS A 127 -10.17 7.61 10.63
C LYS A 127 -9.54 8.99 10.41
N GLN A 128 -10.13 10.02 11.00
CA GLN A 128 -9.70 11.42 10.81
C GLN A 128 -8.22 11.69 11.16
N ASP A 129 -7.63 10.92 12.08
CA ASP A 129 -6.22 11.09 12.53
C ASP A 129 -5.21 10.26 11.73
N THR A 130 -5.64 9.59 10.65
CA THR A 130 -4.77 8.75 9.83
C THR A 130 -3.73 9.61 9.08
N ASN A 131 -2.45 9.20 9.10
CA ASN A 131 -1.37 9.90 8.39
C ASN A 131 -1.41 9.64 6.88
N ILE A 132 -2.12 10.51 6.15
CA ILE A 132 -2.33 10.39 4.70
C ILE A 132 -1.02 10.49 3.91
N GLU A 133 -0.08 11.34 4.33
CA GLU A 133 1.18 11.57 3.59
C GLU A 133 2.03 10.31 3.50
N GLU A 134 2.14 9.56 4.60
CA GLU A 134 2.84 8.29 4.64
C GLU A 134 2.18 7.25 3.73
N ILE A 135 0.84 7.20 3.73
CA ILE A 135 0.06 6.30 2.87
C ILE A 135 0.31 6.61 1.40
N ILE A 136 0.25 7.88 1.00
CA ILE A 136 0.49 8.29 -0.39
C ILE A 136 1.93 7.94 -0.81
N ASN A 137 2.92 8.16 0.06
CA ASN A 137 4.31 7.84 -0.23
C ASN A 137 4.50 6.33 -0.41
N ASN A 138 3.94 5.51 0.49
CA ASN A 138 4.00 4.04 0.39
C ASN A 138 3.24 3.55 -0.84
N PHE A 139 2.09 4.16 -1.16
CA PHE A 139 1.32 3.82 -2.34
C PHE A 139 2.10 4.15 -3.60
N LYS A 140 2.69 5.36 -3.78
CA LYS A 140 3.47 5.70 -4.99
C LYS A 140 4.68 4.80 -5.24
N VAL A 141 5.22 4.18 -4.20
CA VAL A 141 6.28 3.18 -4.32
C VAL A 141 5.73 1.85 -4.89
N ALA A 142 4.44 1.56 -4.73
CA ALA A 142 3.80 0.32 -5.16
C ALA A 142 3.47 0.19 -6.67
N PRO A 143 3.03 1.22 -7.43
CA PRO A 143 2.77 1.11 -8.86
C PRO A 143 3.98 1.49 -9.73
N LEU A 144 5.01 2.19 -9.22
CA LEU A 144 6.13 2.67 -10.04
C LEU A 144 7.49 2.02 -9.75
N LYS A 145 7.62 1.12 -8.76
CA LYS A 145 8.92 0.60 -8.34
C LYS A 145 9.07 -0.92 -8.29
N LYS A 146 8.07 -1.69 -8.72
CA LYS A 146 8.16 -3.16 -8.69
C LYS A 146 9.00 -3.75 -9.83
N GLU A 147 9.05 -3.14 -11.02
CA GLU A 147 9.94 -3.60 -12.10
C GLU A 147 11.39 -3.08 -11.98
N ALA A 148 11.61 -1.83 -11.54
CA ALA A 148 12.92 -1.19 -11.65
C ALA A 148 13.89 -1.54 -10.50
N GLU A 149 13.39 -1.75 -9.27
CA GLU A 149 14.26 -1.94 -8.09
C GLU A 149 14.75 -3.39 -7.95
N ILE A 150 13.92 -4.37 -8.36
CA ILE A 150 14.29 -5.79 -8.41
C ILE A 150 15.39 -6.00 -9.47
N LEU A 151 15.25 -5.37 -10.64
CA LEU A 151 16.23 -5.49 -11.72
C LEU A 151 17.59 -4.87 -11.36
N SER A 152 17.62 -3.71 -10.69
CA SER A 152 18.87 -3.07 -10.26
C SER A 152 19.62 -3.86 -9.16
N THR A 153 18.87 -4.55 -8.29
CA THR A 153 19.45 -5.33 -7.19
C THR A 153 20.04 -6.64 -7.69
N GLU A 154 19.34 -7.34 -8.59
CA GLU A 154 19.83 -8.58 -9.22
C GLU A 154 21.03 -8.32 -10.13
N ILE A 155 21.02 -7.24 -10.95
CA ILE A 155 22.16 -6.89 -11.81
C ILE A 155 23.42 -6.59 -10.98
N SER A 156 23.29 -5.86 -9.86
CA SER A 156 24.42 -5.55 -8.97
C SER A 156 25.03 -6.82 -8.32
N LEU A 157 24.20 -7.80 -7.96
CA LEU A 157 24.64 -9.08 -7.39
C LEU A 157 25.31 -9.97 -8.44
N VAL A 158 24.78 -9.99 -9.67
CA VAL A 158 25.36 -10.72 -10.81
C VAL A 158 26.72 -10.11 -11.18
N GLU A 159 26.84 -8.78 -11.28
CA GLU A 159 28.10 -8.11 -11.60
C GLU A 159 29.20 -8.37 -10.55
N LYS A 160 28.85 -8.38 -9.26
CA LYS A 160 29.78 -8.72 -8.18
C LYS A 160 30.27 -10.18 -8.28
N THR A 161 29.38 -11.11 -8.63
CA THR A 161 29.71 -12.52 -8.78
C THR A 161 30.58 -12.80 -10.02
N VAL A 162 30.28 -12.15 -11.15
CA VAL A 162 31.08 -12.23 -12.38
C VAL A 162 32.48 -11.65 -12.17
N LYS A 163 32.60 -10.52 -11.45
CA LYS A 163 33.91 -9.94 -11.09
C LYS A 163 34.71 -10.86 -10.17
N LEU A 164 34.08 -11.47 -9.15
CA LEU A 164 34.76 -12.42 -8.25
C LEU A 164 35.26 -13.65 -9.02
N THR A 165 34.40 -14.28 -9.82
CA THR A 165 34.76 -15.51 -10.56
C THR A 165 35.84 -15.24 -11.62
N THR A 166 35.81 -14.09 -12.28
CA THR A 166 36.88 -13.67 -13.21
C THR A 166 38.21 -13.44 -12.49
N TYR A 167 38.16 -12.80 -11.30
CA TYR A 167 39.34 -12.60 -10.47
C TYR A 167 39.97 -13.93 -10.03
N PHE A 168 39.17 -14.87 -9.53
CA PHE A 168 39.68 -16.18 -9.11
C PHE A 168 40.20 -17.02 -10.29
N ARG A 169 39.55 -16.97 -11.45
CA ARG A 169 40.00 -17.67 -12.66
C ARG A 169 41.35 -17.16 -13.16
N SER A 170 41.58 -15.84 -13.12
CA SER A 170 42.87 -15.25 -13.52
C SER A 170 44.04 -15.63 -12.60
N LYS A 171 43.76 -15.89 -11.31
CA LYS A 171 44.78 -16.25 -10.31
C LYS A 171 45.13 -17.75 -10.29
N LEU A 172 44.25 -18.61 -10.80
CA LEU A 172 44.45 -20.06 -10.82
C LEU A 172 45.25 -20.55 -12.04
N THR A 173 45.36 -19.76 -13.12
CA THR A 173 46.10 -20.15 -14.33
C THR A 173 47.60 -19.83 -14.28
N THR A 174 48.09 -19.17 -13.23
CA THR A 174 49.53 -18.83 -13.06
C THR A 174 50.32 -19.84 -12.23
N SER A 175 49.74 -20.98 -11.82
CA SER A 175 50.47 -21.99 -11.01
C SER A 175 50.47 -23.42 -11.60
N PHE A 176 50.12 -23.60 -12.87
CA PHE A 176 50.26 -24.89 -13.57
C PHE A 176 50.98 -24.67 -14.89
N GLY A 177 52.30 -24.51 -14.80
CA GLY A 177 53.19 -24.24 -15.93
C GLY A 177 54.65 -24.22 -15.53
N ALA A 178 55.08 -25.21 -14.74
CA ALA A 178 56.48 -25.55 -14.52
C ALA A 178 56.54 -26.99 -14.01
N ASN A 179 56.74 -27.92 -14.96
CA ASN A 179 57.62 -29.10 -14.91
C ASN A 179 57.18 -30.12 -15.95
#